data_AF-A0A938F1Q9-F1
#
_entry.id   AF-A0A938F1Q9-F1
#
_cell.length_a   1.000
_cell.length_b   1.000
_cell.length_c   1.000
_cell.angle_alpha   90.00
_cell.angle_beta   90.00
_cell.angle_gamma   90.00
#
_symmetry.space_group_name_H-M   'P 1'
#
loop_
_entity.id
_entity.type
_entity.pdbx_description
1 polymer ?
#
loop_
_entity_poly.entity_id
_entity_poly.type
_entity_poly.pdbx_seq_one_letter_code
_entity_poly.pdbx_strand_id
1 'polypeptide(L)' 'MEREYYPMTLEEFENRFNTEEACRDYLFLLRWPNEFICPKCGNTKAWAVRTVLFECSKCHYQTSVIAGTIFQDTR' A
#
# COMPACT_ATOMS: atom_id res chain seq x y z
N MET A 1 -19.33 -8.36 5.55
CA MET A 1 -18.08 -8.02 6.26
C MET A 1 -17.11 -9.13 5.92
N GLU A 2 -16.52 -9.05 4.73
CA GLU A 2 -15.58 -10.07 4.26
C GLU A 2 -14.38 -10.04 5.19
N ARG A 3 -14.03 -11.21 5.72
CA ARG A 3 -12.90 -11.37 6.62
C ARG A 3 -11.67 -10.90 5.87
N GLU A 4 -11.06 -9.82 6.34
CA GLU A 4 -9.66 -9.54 6.05
C GLU A 4 -8.89 -10.83 6.36
N TYR A 5 -8.33 -11.46 5.34
CA TYR A 5 -7.57 -12.70 5.48
C TYR A 5 -6.23 -12.31 6.10
N TYR A 6 -6.23 -12.05 7.40
CA TYR A 6 -5.05 -11.79 8.22
C TYR A 6 -4.55 -13.13 8.78
N PRO A 7 -3.24 -13.43 8.72
CA PRO A 7 -2.70 -14.69 9.24
C PRO A 7 -3.04 -14.85 10.74
N MET A 8 -3.47 -16.04 11.12
CA MET A 8 -3.92 -16.33 12.49
C MET A 8 -2.85 -17.04 13.32
N THR A 9 -1.78 -17.50 12.67
CA THR A 9 -0.61 -18.11 13.31
C THR A 9 0.68 -17.35 12.99
N LEU A 10 1.69 -17.50 13.86
CA LEU A 10 3.01 -16.91 13.64
C LEU A 10 3.67 -17.44 12.36
N GLU A 11 3.54 -18.75 12.10
CA GLU A 11 4.10 -19.39 10.90
C GLU A 11 3.47 -18.84 9.60
N GLU A 12 2.15 -18.65 9.58
CA GLU A 12 1.47 -18.01 8.44
C GLU A 12 1.92 -16.56 8.24
N PHE A 13 2.12 -15.83 9.34
CA PHE A 13 2.61 -14.46 9.30
C PHE A 13 4.03 -14.39 8.73
N GLU A 14 4.94 -15.20 9.25
CA GLU A 14 6.33 -15.25 8.78
C GLU A 14 6.41 -15.66 7.32
N ASN A 15 5.65 -16.67 6.89
CA ASN A 15 5.64 -17.12 5.49
C ASN A 15 5.09 -16.04 4.55
N ARG A 16 4.10 -15.26 4.99
CA ARG A 16 3.46 -14.25 4.15
C ARG A 16 4.19 -12.91 4.12
N PHE A 17 4.90 -12.57 5.20
CA PHE A 17 5.61 -11.31 5.36
C PHE A 17 7.13 -11.52 5.47
N ASN A 18 7.65 -12.56 4.81
CA ASN A 18 9.07 -12.91 4.83
C ASN A 18 9.99 -11.91 4.10
N THR A 19 9.43 -11.04 3.26
CA THR A 19 10.19 -10.01 2.53
C THR A 19 9.56 -8.63 2.68
N GLU A 20 10.38 -7.60 2.46
CA GLU A 20 9.89 -6.22 2.42
C GLU A 20 8.89 -6.02 1.27
N GLU A 21 9.09 -6.69 0.14
CA GLU A 21 8.18 -6.65 -1.01
C GLU A 21 6.80 -7.18 -0.65
N ALA A 22 6.71 -8.33 0.02
CA ALA A 22 5.44 -8.92 0.42
C ALA A 22 4.68 -8.03 1.42
N CYS A 23 5.41 -7.39 2.35
CA CYS A 23 4.85 -6.39 3.25
C CYS A 23 4.28 -5.19 2.49
N ARG A 24 5.02 -4.66 1.51
CA ARG A 24 4.61 -3.51 0.71
C ARG A 24 3.39 -3.81 -0.15
N ASP A 25 3.37 -4.98 -0.81
CA ASP A 25 2.25 -5.41 -1.63
C ASP A 25 0.98 -5.56 -0.79
N TYR A 26 1.10 -6.12 0.40
CA TYR A 26 -0.02 -6.21 1.34
C TYR A 26 -0.53 -4.83 1.78
N LEU A 27 0.37 -3.89 2.11
CA LEU A 27 -0.01 -2.51 2.44
C LEU A 27 -0.66 -1.79 1.25
N PHE A 28 -0.20 -2.05 0.03
CA PHE A 28 -0.81 -1.53 -1.19
C PHE A 28 -2.24 -2.04 -1.34
N LEU A 29 -2.46 -3.36 -1.21
CA LEU A 29 -3.79 -3.98 -1.29
C LEU A 29 -4.73 -3.47 -0.19
N LEU A 30 -4.23 -3.27 1.03
CA LEU A 30 -5.00 -2.68 2.13
C LEU A 30 -5.48 -1.26 1.80
N ARG A 31 -4.59 -0.45 1.20
CA ARG A 31 -4.91 0.94 0.86
C ARG A 31 -5.78 1.07 -0.39
N TRP A 32 -5.55 0.19 -1.37
CA TRP A 32 -6.19 0.20 -2.68
C TRP A 32 -6.56 -1.24 -3.08
N PRO A 33 -7.68 -1.78 -2.57
CA PRO A 33 -8.04 -3.18 -2.76
C PRO A 33 -8.39 -3.55 -4.21
N ASN A 34 -8.80 -2.58 -5.02
CA ASN A 34 -9.17 -2.80 -6.42
C ASN A 34 -8.17 -2.15 -7.37
N GLU A 35 -8.00 -0.83 -7.27
CA GLU A 35 -7.09 -0.06 -8.09
C GLU A 35 -6.60 1.15 -7.30
N PHE A 36 -5.46 1.71 -7.70
CA PHE A 36 -4.98 2.96 -7.14
C PHE A 36 -6.05 4.03 -7.32
N ILE A 37 -6.33 4.79 -6.25
CA ILE A 37 -7.19 5.97 -6.30
C ILE A 37 -6.47 7.12 -5.62
N CYS A 38 -6.22 8.19 -6.37
CA CYS A 38 -5.58 9.39 -5.84
C CYS A 38 -6.48 10.03 -4.76
N PRO A 39 -5.98 10.20 -3.52
CA PRO A 39 -6.79 10.76 -2.42
C PRO A 39 -7.15 12.24 -2.63
N LYS A 40 -6.45 12.96 -3.52
CA LYS A 40 -6.70 14.38 -3.80
C LYS A 40 -7.73 14.62 -4.91
N CYS A 41 -7.78 13.76 -5.93
CA CYS A 41 -8.56 14.04 -7.15
C CYS A 41 -9.35 12.85 -7.70
N GLY A 42 -9.27 11.67 -7.07
CA GLY A 42 -9.98 10.47 -7.48
C GLY A 42 -9.47 9.81 -8.77
N ASN A 43 -8.37 10.30 -9.36
CA ASN A 43 -7.79 9.70 -10.56
C ASN A 43 -7.19 8.32 -10.25
N THR A 44 -7.35 7.37 -11.17
CA THR A 44 -6.86 6.00 -11.00
C THR A 44 -5.49 5.75 -11.62
N LYS A 45 -4.99 6.71 -12.40
CA LYS A 45 -3.67 6.62 -13.02
C LYS A 45 -2.61 7.27 -12.14
N ALA A 46 -1.55 6.52 -11.88
CA ALA A 46 -0.34 6.97 -11.20
C ALA A 46 0.88 6.25 -11.75
N TRP A 47 2.07 6.78 -11.45
CA TRP A 47 3.34 6.09 -11.63
C TRP A 47 4.07 5.93 -10.30
N ALA A 48 4.83 4.84 -10.18
CA ALA A 48 5.71 4.65 -9.04
C ALA A 48 6.92 5.58 -9.17
N VAL A 49 7.11 6.46 -8.18
CA VAL A 49 8.28 7.34 -8.04
C VAL A 49 9.38 6.63 -7.25
N ARG A 50 8.98 5.85 -6.24
CA ARG A 50 9.83 4.97 -5.44
C ARG A 50 9.04 3.71 -5.12
N THR A 51 9.68 2.72 -4.50
CA THR A 51 9.06 1.43 -4.15
C THR A 51 7.73 1.55 -3.42
N VAL A 52 7.56 2.58 -2.58
CA VAL A 52 6.35 2.83 -1.80
C VAL A 52 5.64 4.14 -2.15
N LEU A 53 6.16 4.93 -3.10
CA LEU A 53 5.69 6.28 -3.39
C LEU A 53 5.09 6.35 -4.80
N PHE A 54 3.85 6.80 -4.88
CA PHE A 54 3.08 6.90 -6.13
C PHE A 54 2.74 8.36 -6.40
N GLU A 55 2.88 8.78 -7.65
CA GLU A 55 2.47 10.12 -8.10
C GLU A 55 1.30 10.04 -9.06
N CYS A 56 0.26 10.80 -8.77
CA CYS A 56 -0.93 10.88 -9.60
C CYS A 56 -0.65 11.55 -10.94
N SER A 57 -1.07 10.91 -12.03
CA SER A 57 -0.85 11.43 -13.39
C SER A 57 -1.67 12.67 -13.75
N LYS A 58 -2.65 13.04 -12.92
CA LYS A 58 -3.57 14.15 -13.18
C LYS A 58 -3.25 15.40 -12.37
N CYS A 59 -2.95 15.23 -11.08
CA CYS A 59 -2.72 16.35 -10.16
C CYS A 59 -1.31 16.40 -9.58
N HIS A 60 -0.42 15.48 -9.99
CA HIS A 60 0.95 15.34 -9.49
C HIS A 60 1.06 15.17 -7.97
N TYR A 61 -0.04 14.84 -7.30
CA TYR A 61 -0.03 14.57 -5.88
C TYR A 61 0.69 13.26 -5.61
N GLN A 62 1.68 13.30 -4.73
CA GLN A 62 2.43 12.14 -4.28
C GLN A 62 1.78 11.55 -3.01
N THR A 63 1.54 10.25 -3.04
CA THR A 63 1.04 9.48 -1.88
C THR A 63 1.87 8.21 -1.76
N SER A 64 2.23 7.85 -0.54
CA SER A 64 2.87 6.55 -0.28
C SER A 64 1.84 5.52 0.20
N VAL A 65 2.18 4.23 0.09
CA VAL A 65 1.37 3.14 0.68
C VAL A 65 1.35 3.21 2.20
N ILE A 66 2.42 3.74 2.81
CA ILE A 66 2.57 3.96 4.25
C ILE A 66 2.00 5.32 4.72
N ALA A 67 1.46 6.15 3.82
CA ALA A 67 0.93 7.46 4.19
C ALA A 67 -0.28 7.32 5.13
N GLY A 68 -0.17 7.92 6.31
CA GLY A 68 -1.15 7.83 7.39
C GLY A 68 -1.01 6.59 8.28
N THR A 69 0.06 5.80 8.13
CA THR A 69 0.37 4.66 9.00
C THR A 69 1.46 5.01 10.01
N ILE A 70 1.67 4.16 11.01
CA ILE A 70 2.80 4.29 11.97
C ILE A 70 4.17 4.22 11.28
N PHE A 71 4.23 3.69 10.06
CA PHE A 71 5.45 3.60 9.25
C PHE A 71 5.65 4.84 8.37
N GLN A 72 4.76 5.83 8.45
CA GLN A 72 4.99 7.09 7.76
C GLN A 72 6.27 7.73 8.30
N ASP A 73 7.16 8.17 7.40
CA ASP A 73 8.42 8.86 7.72
C ASP A 73 9.50 8.01 8.43
N THR A 74 9.33 6.69 8.53
CA THR A 74 10.43 5.77 8.89
C THR A 74 11.34 5.53 7.69
N ARG A 75 12.65 5.71 7.89
CA ARG A 75 13.69 5.71 6.85
C ARG A 75 14.54 4.44 6.90
#